data_AF-A0A1V5W2B3-F1
#
_entry.id   AF-A0A1V5W2B3-F1
#
_cell.length_a   1.000
_cell.length_b   1.000
_cell.length_c   1.000
_cell.angle_alpha   90.00
_cell.angle_beta   90.00
_cell.angle_gamma   90.00
#
_symmetry.space_group_name_H-M   'P 1'
#
loop_
_entity.id
_entity.type
_entity.pdbx_description
1 polymer ?
#
loop_
_entity_poly.entity_id
_entity_poly.type
_entity_poly.pdbx_seq_one_letter_code
_entity_poly.pdbx_strand_id
1 'polypeptide(L)'
;MQNKIKGKIIFLGIFLILISKDLLAETSFSLYSEGLSFYKEKKYQEAEAKFKESIKVNQWYALPYYALGRLYIRQTGKVKDAIINLQKAIECDNNLANANFYLGLAQLISEKYIEAIHSFKRAYELDKKYAEALFNIAVIYEHLGNDYMAFFYYREYLKETEKK
;
A
#
# COMPACT_ATOMS: atom_id res chain seq x y z
N MET A 1 -2.07 -24.66 -45.73
CA MET A 1 -2.35 -25.36 -44.45
C MET A 1 -1.49 -24.86 -43.28
N GLN A 2 -0.21 -24.52 -43.45
CA GLN A 2 0.68 -24.05 -42.37
C GLN A 2 0.16 -22.82 -41.57
N ASN A 3 -0.50 -21.85 -42.21
CA ASN A 3 -1.01 -20.66 -41.51
C ASN A 3 -2.15 -20.94 -40.52
N LYS A 4 -3.01 -21.94 -40.77
CA LYS A 4 -4.08 -22.34 -39.84
C LYS A 4 -3.54 -23.03 -38.58
N ILE A 5 -2.44 -23.77 -38.71
CA ILE A 5 -1.80 -24.49 -37.60
C ILE A 5 -1.03 -23.50 -36.71
N LYS A 6 -0.27 -22.56 -37.31
CA LYS A 6 0.40 -21.48 -36.57
C LYS A 6 -0.58 -20.63 -35.75
N GLY A 7 -1.73 -20.26 -36.33
CA GLY A 7 -2.78 -19.50 -35.63
C GLY A 7 -3.36 -20.23 -34.40
N LYS A 8 -3.61 -21.55 -34.51
CA LYS A 8 -4.09 -22.36 -33.37
C LYS A 8 -3.05 -22.50 -32.25
N ILE A 9 -1.78 -22.64 -32.59
CA ILE A 9 -0.69 -22.75 -31.60
C ILE A 9 -0.51 -21.43 -30.84
N ILE A 10 -0.53 -20.29 -31.54
CA ILE A 10 -0.46 -18.96 -30.91
C ILE A 10 -1.67 -18.74 -29.99
N PHE A 11 -2.88 -19.10 -30.44
CA PHE A 11 -4.09 -18.98 -29.63
C PHE A 11 -4.04 -19.84 -28.37
N LEU A 12 -3.62 -21.11 -28.48
CA LEU A 12 -3.48 -22.02 -27.34
C LEU A 12 -2.40 -21.52 -26.36
N GLY A 13 -1.29 -20.96 -26.86
CA GLY A 13 -0.24 -20.36 -26.05
C GLY A 13 -0.71 -19.14 -25.26
N ILE A 14 -1.43 -18.22 -25.90
CA ILE A 14 -2.03 -17.05 -25.22
C ILE A 14 -3.05 -17.51 -24.18
N PHE A 15 -3.89 -18.49 -24.53
CA PHE A 15 -4.91 -19.02 -23.62
C PHE A 15 -4.29 -19.68 -22.37
N LEU A 16 -3.21 -20.47 -22.54
CA LEU A 16 -2.47 -21.06 -21.41
C LEU A 16 -1.78 -20.00 -20.54
N ILE A 17 -1.28 -18.91 -21.12
CA ILE A 17 -0.69 -17.78 -20.37
C ILE A 17 -1.76 -17.04 -19.55
N LEU A 18 -2.97 -16.90 -20.08
CA LEU A 18 -4.07 -16.27 -19.35
C LEU A 18 -4.50 -17.13 -18.16
N ILE A 19 -4.71 -18.43 -18.37
CA ILE A 19 -5.05 -19.37 -17.28
C ILE A 19 -3.98 -19.37 -16.19
N SER A 20 -2.70 -19.37 -16.56
CA SER A 20 -1.62 -19.37 -15.56
C SER A 20 -1.56 -18.06 -14.79
N LYS A 21 -1.81 -16.92 -15.42
CA LYS A 21 -1.93 -15.63 -14.71
C LYS A 21 -3.09 -15.60 -13.73
N ASP A 22 -4.25 -16.10 -14.14
CA ASP A 22 -5.44 -16.14 -13.28
C ASP A 22 -5.22 -17.04 -12.07
N LEU A 23 -4.59 -18.22 -12.28
CA LEU A 23 -4.25 -19.15 -11.21
C LEU A 23 -3.22 -18.56 -10.23
N LEU A 24 -2.21 -17.84 -10.73
CA LEU A 24 -1.22 -17.15 -9.88
C LEU A 24 -1.89 -16.02 -9.07
N ALA A 25 -2.84 -15.30 -9.67
CA ALA A 25 -3.60 -14.27 -8.98
C ALA A 25 -4.46 -14.85 -7.84
N GLU A 26 -5.18 -15.95 -8.10
CA GLU A 26 -5.99 -16.64 -7.10
C GLU A 26 -5.14 -17.19 -5.95
N THR A 27 -4.02 -17.85 -6.28
CA THR A 27 -3.10 -18.40 -5.27
C THR A 27 -2.51 -17.29 -4.41
N SER A 28 -2.07 -16.18 -5.01
CA SER A 28 -1.52 -15.04 -4.29
C SER A 28 -2.57 -14.36 -3.40
N PHE A 29 -3.81 -14.22 -3.88
CA PHE A 29 -4.94 -13.72 -3.11
C PHE A 29 -5.27 -14.62 -1.90
N SER A 30 -5.25 -15.93 -2.07
CA SER A 30 -5.49 -16.90 -0.99
C SER A 30 -4.43 -16.79 0.10
N LEU A 31 -3.14 -16.77 -0.27
CA LEU A 31 -2.03 -16.58 0.68
C LEU A 31 -2.11 -15.24 1.42
N TYR A 32 -2.50 -14.17 0.72
CA TYR A 32 -2.75 -12.88 1.35
C TYR A 32 -3.89 -12.95 2.38
N SER A 33 -4.99 -13.60 2.02
CA SER A 33 -6.15 -13.77 2.90
C SER A 33 -5.81 -14.59 4.15
N GLU A 34 -5.00 -15.65 4.00
CA GLU A 34 -4.46 -16.43 5.11
C GLU A 34 -3.58 -15.57 6.03
N GLY A 35 -2.69 -14.76 5.44
CA GLY A 35 -1.86 -13.81 6.19
C GLY A 35 -2.69 -12.78 6.97
N LEU A 36 -3.81 -12.30 6.41
CA LEU A 36 -4.75 -11.44 7.12
C LEU A 36 -5.42 -12.15 8.30
N SER A 37 -5.71 -13.45 8.18
CA SER A 37 -6.26 -14.25 9.29
C SER A 37 -5.27 -14.33 10.44
N PHE A 38 -4.02 -14.72 10.17
CA PHE A 38 -2.96 -14.75 11.17
C PHE A 38 -2.74 -13.37 11.80
N TYR A 39 -2.79 -12.29 11.01
CA TYR A 39 -2.66 -10.94 11.52
C TYR A 39 -3.78 -10.58 12.53
N LYS A 40 -5.04 -10.96 12.25
CA LYS A 40 -6.18 -10.75 13.16
C LYS A 40 -6.01 -11.54 14.46
N GLU A 41 -5.45 -12.74 14.37
CA GLU A 41 -5.08 -13.58 15.52
C GLU A 41 -3.83 -13.09 16.28
N LYS A 42 -3.20 -11.99 15.83
CA LYS A 42 -1.93 -11.45 16.36
C LYS A 42 -0.72 -12.38 16.19
N LYS A 43 -0.83 -13.39 15.32
CA LYS A 43 0.24 -14.29 14.89
C LYS A 43 1.07 -13.60 13.80
N TYR A 44 1.88 -12.63 14.22
CA TYR A 44 2.51 -11.69 13.30
C TYR A 44 3.60 -12.30 12.43
N GLN A 45 4.33 -13.29 12.93
CA GLN A 45 5.39 -13.99 12.19
C GLN A 45 4.78 -14.84 11.08
N GLU A 46 3.69 -15.55 11.36
CA GLU A 46 2.95 -16.35 10.40
C GLU A 46 2.28 -15.47 9.34
N ALA A 47 1.71 -14.33 9.75
CA ALA A 47 1.19 -13.32 8.83
C ALA A 47 2.28 -12.81 7.87
N GLU A 48 3.46 -12.45 8.40
CA GLU A 48 4.61 -12.00 7.62
C GLU A 48 5.03 -13.06 6.59
N ALA A 49 5.12 -14.34 7.01
CA ALA A 49 5.46 -15.45 6.12
C ALA A 49 4.47 -15.58 4.96
N LYS A 50 3.17 -15.53 5.24
CA LYS A 50 2.12 -15.64 4.21
C LYS A 50 2.07 -14.47 3.25
N PHE A 51 2.30 -13.24 3.72
CA PHE A 51 2.44 -12.10 2.83
C PHE A 51 3.67 -12.24 1.91
N LYS A 52 4.81 -12.73 2.43
CA LYS A 52 6.00 -12.98 1.61
C LYS A 52 5.78 -14.11 0.60
N GLU A 53 5.08 -15.18 0.95
CA GLU A 53 4.68 -16.25 0.02
C GLU A 53 3.78 -15.70 -1.09
N SER A 54 2.78 -14.89 -0.74
CA SER A 54 1.88 -14.22 -1.70
C SER A 54 2.66 -13.38 -2.72
N ILE A 55 3.67 -12.62 -2.27
CA ILE A 55 4.57 -11.83 -3.12
C ILE A 55 5.40 -12.70 -4.05
N LYS A 56 5.94 -13.84 -3.56
CA LYS A 56 6.71 -14.77 -4.39
C LYS A 56 5.87 -15.35 -5.53
N VAL A 57 4.58 -15.60 -5.30
CA VAL A 57 3.65 -16.11 -6.30
C VAL A 57 3.26 -15.03 -7.30
N ASN A 58 2.96 -13.81 -6.83
CA ASN A 58 2.64 -12.68 -7.69
C ASN A 58 3.29 -11.39 -7.18
N GLN A 59 4.42 -11.03 -7.77
CA GLN A 59 5.18 -9.84 -7.40
C GLN A 59 4.48 -8.51 -7.72
N TRP A 60 3.41 -8.54 -8.52
CA TRP A 60 2.63 -7.36 -8.91
C TRP A 60 1.36 -7.20 -8.05
N TYR A 61 1.14 -8.09 -7.08
CA TYR A 61 0.00 -7.95 -6.18
C TYR A 61 0.33 -6.96 -5.06
N ALA A 62 -0.31 -5.81 -5.08
CA ALA A 62 0.03 -4.69 -4.21
C ALA A 62 -0.31 -4.90 -2.72
N LEU A 63 -1.40 -5.62 -2.41
CA LEU A 63 -1.95 -5.72 -1.06
C LEU A 63 -1.04 -6.43 -0.03
N PRO A 64 -0.32 -7.52 -0.37
CA PRO A 64 0.69 -8.12 0.51
C PRO A 64 1.81 -7.16 0.91
N TYR A 65 2.31 -6.36 -0.03
CA TYR A 65 3.33 -5.34 0.28
C TYR A 65 2.78 -4.28 1.23
N TYR A 66 1.56 -3.79 0.98
CA TYR A 66 0.87 -2.89 1.90
C TYR A 66 0.73 -3.49 3.31
N ALA A 67 0.36 -4.77 3.41
CA ALA A 67 0.20 -5.46 4.68
C ALA A 67 1.52 -5.64 5.44
N LEU A 68 2.60 -6.02 4.75
CA LEU A 68 3.95 -6.04 5.33
C LEU A 68 4.38 -4.66 5.80
N GLY A 69 4.14 -3.63 4.99
CA GLY A 69 4.38 -2.24 5.34
C GLY A 69 3.75 -1.85 6.69
N ARG A 70 2.45 -2.12 6.82
CA ARG A 70 1.70 -1.89 8.07
C ARG A 70 2.21 -2.69 9.24
N LEU A 71 2.57 -3.94 9.01
CA LEU A 71 3.11 -4.81 10.05
C LEU A 71 4.44 -4.27 10.58
N TYR A 72 5.34 -3.86 9.69
CA TYR A 72 6.67 -3.37 10.04
C TYR A 72 6.68 -1.99 10.71
N ILE A 73 5.72 -1.11 10.41
CA ILE A 73 5.58 0.17 11.15
C ILE A 73 5.43 -0.07 12.65
N ARG A 74 4.76 -1.18 13.04
CA ARG A 74 4.49 -1.51 14.44
C ARG A 74 5.65 -2.24 15.13
N GLN A 75 6.72 -2.57 14.40
CA GLN A 75 7.87 -3.31 14.91
C GLN A 75 9.07 -2.37 15.09
N THR A 76 9.64 -2.35 16.29
CA THR A 76 10.84 -1.57 16.60
C THR A 76 11.96 -1.91 15.63
N GLY A 77 12.56 -0.88 15.03
CA GLY A 77 13.70 -1.02 14.12
C GLY A 77 13.35 -1.36 12.67
N LYS A 78 12.09 -1.64 12.31
CA LYS A 78 11.69 -2.05 10.95
C LYS A 78 11.02 -0.96 10.09
N VAL A 79 11.08 0.30 10.51
CA VAL A 79 10.45 1.41 9.78
C VAL A 79 11.00 1.56 8.36
N LYS A 80 12.29 1.27 8.13
CA LYS A 80 12.88 1.27 6.79
C LYS A 80 12.25 0.19 5.88
N ASP A 81 12.07 -1.02 6.42
CA ASP A 81 11.41 -2.11 5.69
C ASP A 81 9.95 -1.77 5.38
N ALA A 82 9.28 -1.06 6.29
CA ALA A 82 7.93 -0.56 6.05
C ALA A 82 7.87 0.38 4.84
N ILE A 83 8.75 1.38 4.78
CA ILE A 83 8.84 2.33 3.67
C ILE A 83 9.04 1.59 2.35
N ILE A 84 9.99 0.64 2.29
CA ILE A 84 10.28 -0.15 1.08
C ILE A 84 9.04 -0.90 0.60
N ASN A 85 8.35 -1.60 1.50
CA ASN A 85 7.17 -2.37 1.14
C ASN A 85 6.00 -1.46 0.72
N LEU A 86 5.80 -0.32 1.37
CA LEU A 86 4.73 0.62 1.01
C LEU A 86 4.99 1.28 -0.34
N GLN A 87 6.25 1.61 -0.66
CA GLN A 87 6.63 2.07 -2.00
C GLN A 87 6.35 1.00 -3.05
N LYS A 88 6.69 -0.27 -2.79
CA LYS A 88 6.34 -1.38 -3.69
C LYS A 88 4.84 -1.59 -3.88
N ALA A 89 4.05 -1.41 -2.82
CA ALA A 89 2.59 -1.45 -2.95
C ALA A 89 2.08 -0.36 -3.91
N ILE A 90 2.62 0.87 -3.80
CA ILE A 90 2.25 2.01 -4.66
C ILE A 90 2.75 1.83 -6.10
N GLU A 91 3.93 1.22 -6.29
CA GLU A 91 4.44 0.86 -7.63
C GLU A 91 3.53 -0.16 -8.32
N CYS A 92 2.97 -1.11 -7.57
CA CYS A 92 2.05 -2.12 -8.10
C CYS A 92 0.64 -1.57 -8.34
N ASP A 93 0.16 -0.68 -7.46
CA ASP A 93 -1.12 0.01 -7.59
C ASP A 93 -1.01 1.45 -7.06
N ASN A 94 -0.97 2.39 -8.01
CA ASN A 94 -0.80 3.82 -7.74
C ASN A 94 -2.05 4.52 -7.17
N ASN A 95 -3.16 3.79 -7.04
CA ASN A 95 -4.42 4.28 -6.49
C ASN A 95 -4.70 3.78 -5.06
N LEU A 96 -3.75 3.05 -4.44
CA LEU A 96 -3.84 2.64 -3.05
C LEU A 96 -3.65 3.84 -2.10
N ALA A 97 -4.74 4.52 -1.80
CA ALA A 97 -4.79 5.62 -0.83
C ALA A 97 -4.27 5.20 0.56
N ASN A 98 -4.62 3.98 0.99
CA ASN A 98 -4.11 3.39 2.24
C ASN A 98 -2.59 3.22 2.24
N ALA A 99 -1.99 2.74 1.15
CA ALA A 99 -0.54 2.57 1.07
C ALA A 99 0.18 3.93 1.17
N ASN A 100 -0.34 4.97 0.50
CA ASN A 100 0.16 6.33 0.62
C ASN A 100 0.05 6.87 2.06
N PHE A 101 -1.08 6.63 2.74
CA PHE A 101 -1.27 7.08 4.12
C PHE A 101 -0.24 6.45 5.07
N TYR A 102 -0.09 5.12 5.01
CA TYR A 102 0.88 4.43 5.86
C TYR A 102 2.33 4.74 5.46
N LEU A 103 2.61 5.04 4.18
CA LEU A 103 3.93 5.52 3.77
C LEU A 103 4.25 6.86 4.45
N GLY A 104 3.27 7.78 4.49
CA GLY A 104 3.37 9.04 5.22
C GLY A 104 3.68 8.83 6.69
N LEU A 105 2.99 7.89 7.36
CA LEU A 105 3.28 7.54 8.76
C LEU A 105 4.70 7.00 8.95
N ALA A 106 5.16 6.08 8.09
CA ALA A 106 6.49 5.52 8.19
C ALA A 106 7.60 6.57 7.94
N GLN A 107 7.36 7.48 7.01
CA GLN A 107 8.25 8.61 6.72
C GLN A 107 8.27 9.61 7.88
N LEU A 108 7.13 9.91 8.49
CA LEU A 108 7.02 10.75 9.67
C LEU A 108 7.82 10.18 10.85
N ILE A 109 7.68 8.88 11.14
CA ILE A 109 8.47 8.19 12.18
C ILE A 109 9.98 8.24 11.87
N SER A 110 10.35 8.31 10.59
CA SER A 110 11.74 8.45 10.13
C SER A 110 12.18 9.91 9.97
N GLU A 111 11.40 10.88 10.43
CA GLU A 111 11.65 12.32 10.31
C GLU A 111 11.82 12.83 8.86
N LYS A 112 11.31 12.08 7.89
CA LYS A 112 11.26 12.44 6.47
C LYS A 112 10.04 13.31 6.18
N TYR A 113 10.03 14.51 6.75
CA TYR A 113 8.85 15.37 6.81
C TYR A 113 8.28 15.77 5.44
N ILE A 114 9.14 16.13 4.49
CA ILE A 114 8.70 16.57 3.15
C ILE A 114 8.04 15.40 2.43
N GLU A 115 8.67 14.23 2.42
CA GLU A 115 8.12 13.04 1.80
C GLU A 115 6.83 12.58 2.48
N ALA A 116 6.76 12.66 3.81
CA ALA A 116 5.55 12.36 4.57
C ALA A 116 4.37 13.25 4.14
N ILE A 117 4.60 14.56 4.00
CA ILE A 117 3.59 15.50 3.50
C ILE A 117 3.11 15.10 2.10
N HIS A 118 4.00 14.73 1.18
CA HIS A 118 3.61 14.30 -0.16
C HIS A 118 2.76 13.03 -0.13
N SER A 119 3.17 12.02 0.64
CA SER A 119 2.42 10.76 0.76
C SER A 119 1.04 10.98 1.39
N PHE A 120 0.95 11.83 2.42
CA PHE A 120 -0.33 12.18 3.05
C PHE A 120 -1.26 12.94 2.10
N LYS A 121 -0.75 13.93 1.35
CA LYS A 121 -1.53 14.63 0.32
C LYS A 121 -2.08 13.65 -0.70
N ARG A 122 -1.23 12.74 -1.21
CA ARG A 122 -1.64 11.75 -2.20
C ARG A 122 -2.73 10.81 -1.67
N ALA A 123 -2.62 10.38 -0.42
CA ALA A 123 -3.66 9.57 0.23
C ALA A 123 -5.02 10.28 0.25
N TYR A 124 -5.04 11.55 0.66
CA TYR A 124 -6.26 12.36 0.72
C TYR A 124 -6.82 12.74 -0.66
N GLU A 125 -5.97 12.93 -1.66
CA GLU A 125 -6.40 13.16 -3.05
C GLU A 125 -7.09 11.93 -3.64
N LEU A 126 -6.53 10.74 -3.39
CA LEU A 126 -7.08 9.47 -3.86
C LEU A 126 -8.39 9.10 -3.16
N ASP A 127 -8.48 9.33 -1.85
CA ASP A 127 -9.67 8.98 -1.07
C ASP A 127 -9.85 9.92 0.12
N LYS A 128 -10.95 10.69 0.10
CA LYS A 128 -11.30 11.68 1.12
C LYS A 128 -11.55 11.07 2.50
N LYS A 129 -11.73 9.74 2.61
CA LYS A 129 -11.81 9.09 3.93
C LYS A 129 -10.52 9.25 4.76
N TYR A 130 -9.38 9.49 4.10
CA TYR A 130 -8.10 9.78 4.76
C TYR A 130 -7.95 11.25 5.16
N ALA A 131 -9.02 11.93 5.58
CA ALA A 131 -8.94 13.31 6.08
C ALA A 131 -7.93 13.46 7.24
N GLU A 132 -7.70 12.42 8.05
CA GLU A 132 -6.65 12.37 9.08
C GLU A 132 -5.23 12.66 8.52
N ALA A 133 -5.00 12.45 7.22
CA ALA A 133 -3.77 12.85 6.56
C ALA A 133 -3.52 14.37 6.66
N LEU A 134 -4.58 15.19 6.60
CA LEU A 134 -4.49 16.64 6.74
C LEU A 134 -4.03 17.05 8.14
N PHE A 135 -4.55 16.37 9.17
CA PHE A 135 -4.10 16.57 10.56
C PHE A 135 -2.61 16.25 10.71
N ASN A 136 -2.15 15.11 10.18
CA ASN A 136 -0.73 14.75 10.22
C ASN A 136 0.16 15.75 9.46
N ILE A 137 -0.30 16.29 8.33
CA ILE A 137 0.41 17.35 7.61
C ILE A 137 0.52 18.61 8.47
N ALA A 138 -0.56 19.00 9.17
CA ALA A 138 -0.55 20.16 10.05
C ALA A 138 0.47 20.00 11.21
N VAL A 139 0.47 18.83 11.86
CA VAL A 139 1.45 18.49 12.91
C VAL A 139 2.89 18.57 12.40
N ILE A 140 3.14 18.13 11.16
CA ILE A 140 4.47 18.26 10.55
C ILE A 140 4.84 19.74 10.38
N TYR A 141 3.96 20.58 9.86
CA TYR A 141 4.26 22.01 9.69
C TYR A 141 4.45 22.73 11.03
N GLU A 142 3.70 22.35 12.06
CA GLU A 142 3.88 22.85 13.43
C GLU A 142 5.27 22.49 13.96
N HIS A 143 5.70 21.23 13.78
CA HIS A 143 7.05 20.80 14.14
C HIS A 143 8.15 21.58 13.40
N LEU A 144 7.90 21.96 12.14
CA LEU A 144 8.79 22.78 11.33
C LEU A 144 8.71 24.29 11.62
N GLY A 145 7.85 24.73 12.55
CA GLY A 145 7.64 26.14 12.89
C GLY A 145 6.90 26.95 11.82
N ASN A 146 6.19 26.30 10.91
CA ASN A 146 5.37 26.95 9.88
C ASN A 146 3.90 27.02 10.32
N ASP A 147 3.63 27.93 11.25
CA ASP A 147 2.32 28.11 11.88
C ASP A 147 1.21 28.41 10.86
N TYR A 148 1.53 29.15 9.80
CA TYR A 148 0.58 29.47 8.73
C TYR A 148 0.08 28.21 8.04
N MET A 149 1.00 27.33 7.62
CA MET A 149 0.61 26.07 6.96
C MET A 149 -0.02 25.08 7.94
N ALA A 150 0.43 25.05 9.19
CA ALA A 150 -0.19 24.23 10.23
C ALA A 150 -1.67 24.62 10.42
N PHE A 151 -1.94 25.91 10.65
CA PHE A 151 -3.30 26.44 10.79
C PHE A 151 -4.17 26.14 9.56
N PHE A 152 -3.62 26.34 8.35
CA PHE A 152 -4.31 26.03 7.11
C PHE A 152 -4.78 24.57 7.06
N TYR A 153 -3.89 23.61 7.33
CA TYR A 153 -4.23 22.19 7.26
C TYR A 153 -5.13 21.71 8.42
N TYR A 154 -5.00 22.28 9.62
CA TYR A 154 -5.96 22.03 10.70
C TYR A 154 -7.38 22.49 10.31
N ARG A 155 -7.50 23.65 9.68
CA ARG A 155 -8.80 24.15 9.19
C ARG A 155 -9.39 23.24 8.12
N GLU A 156 -8.58 22.76 7.19
CA GLU A 156 -9.05 21.82 6.16
C GLU A 156 -9.48 20.47 6.76
N TYR A 157 -8.74 19.95 7.76
CA TYR A 157 -9.13 18.75 8.49
C TYR A 157 -10.51 18.90 9.16
N LEU A 158 -10.73 20.00 9.89
CA LEU A 158 -11.99 20.26 10.60
C LEU A 158 -13.19 20.34 9.63
N LYS A 159 -13.02 21.04 8.50
CA LYS A 159 -14.05 21.11 7.45
C LYS A 159 -14.46 19.75 6.92
N GLU A 160 -13.53 18.81 6.79
CA GLU A 160 -13.83 17.46 6.31
C GLU A 160 -14.51 16.59 7.38
N THR A 161 -14.20 16.81 8.66
CA THR A 161 -14.85 16.08 9.77
C THR A 161 -16.24 16.61 10.10
N GLU A 162 -16.51 17.90 9.87
CA GLU A 162 -17.82 18.53 10.12
C GLU A 162 -18.87 18.19 9.04
N LYS A 163 -18.45 17.66 7.88
CA LYS A 163 -19.35 17.25 6.78
C LYS A 163 -20.01 15.88 6.99
N LYS A 164 -19.60 15.12 8.01
CA LYS A 164 -20.06 13.75 8.29
C LYS A 164 -21.02 13.72 9.47
#